data_AF-A0ABD5WBA2-F1
#
_entry.id   AF-A0ABD5WBA2-F1
#
_cell.length_a   1.000
_cell.length_b   1.000
_cell.length_c   1.000
_cell.angle_alpha   90.00
_cell.angle_beta   90.00
_cell.angle_gamma   90.00
#
_symmetry.space_group_name_H-M   'P 1'
#
loop_
_entity.id
_entity.type
_entity.pdbx_description
1 polymer ?
#
loop_
_entity_poly.entity_id
_entity_poly.type
_entity_poly.pdbx_seq_one_letter_code
_entity_poly.pdbx_strand_id
1 'polypeptide(L)'
;MSEPEDDANGAGLVGLSVEEAAAVVAEREGVDPERARGTLSTVAEDGTVTESGVQSALAHLAKVVSTPATRVEFAGLDVDDAREAAADVADVPAVAARLDDFEARLRRIEADVEALDADLRRLVDRAGDPDGPATTEDVYAVAREADRVGSEANELQAAADELGMDAEEFERWVASPSARHDELDADVDELAGAVARLESDAAALGDEPDAETWFDCTLRRRVLALQVADLRAEVDDLETVADRLGDDPDTVEPRLAAAATDLDDVDDRLATVADELAAAAREPWHDRYDDRLAAFEATVDDADPPVDWGGVLTALETALAADN
;
A
#
# COMPACT_ATOMS: atom_id res chain seq x y z
N MET A 1 -61.83 -8.38 -25.83
CA MET A 1 -60.46 -8.84 -26.09
C MET A 1 -59.57 -7.77 -25.52
N SER A 2 -59.22 -7.96 -24.25
CA SER A 2 -58.14 -7.26 -23.59
C SER A 2 -57.07 -8.33 -23.46
N GLU A 3 -55.94 -8.14 -24.13
CA GLU A 3 -54.74 -8.93 -23.89
C GLU A 3 -54.34 -8.76 -22.42
N PRO A 4 -53.95 -9.83 -21.71
CA PRO A 4 -53.21 -9.68 -20.49
C PRO A 4 -51.80 -9.22 -20.90
N GLU A 5 -51.45 -7.99 -20.55
CA GLU A 5 -50.05 -7.58 -20.46
C GLU A 5 -49.44 -8.49 -19.40
N ASP A 6 -48.70 -9.49 -19.86
CA ASP A 6 -47.95 -10.42 -19.03
C ASP A 6 -46.97 -9.57 -18.21
N ASP A 7 -47.09 -9.68 -16.89
CA ASP A 7 -46.33 -8.99 -15.86
C ASP A 7 -44.87 -9.54 -15.88
N ALA A 8 -44.14 -9.31 -16.96
CA ALA A 8 -42.77 -9.79 -17.16
C ALA A 8 -41.74 -9.02 -16.32
N ASN A 9 -42.20 -8.09 -15.47
CA ASN A 9 -41.34 -7.23 -14.67
C ASN A 9 -41.07 -7.77 -13.25
N GLY A 10 -41.29 -9.07 -13.00
CA GLY A 10 -41.08 -9.69 -11.69
C GLY A 10 -40.49 -11.11 -11.69
N ALA A 11 -40.04 -11.64 -12.84
CA ALA A 11 -39.51 -13.00 -12.91
C ALA A 11 -38.10 -13.08 -12.28
N GLY A 12 -37.95 -13.88 -11.21
CA GLY A 12 -36.68 -14.14 -10.53
C GLY A 12 -35.58 -14.69 -11.47
N LEU A 13 -34.30 -14.54 -11.09
CA LEU A 13 -33.17 -15.08 -11.88
C LEU A 13 -33.06 -16.60 -11.75
N VAL A 14 -33.54 -17.17 -10.64
CA VAL A 14 -33.47 -18.61 -10.37
C VAL A 14 -34.26 -19.39 -11.44
N GLY A 15 -33.60 -20.38 -12.03
CA GLY A 15 -34.15 -21.22 -13.10
C GLY A 15 -33.90 -20.69 -14.52
N LEU A 16 -33.36 -19.48 -14.67
CA LEU A 16 -32.89 -18.98 -15.97
C LEU A 16 -31.49 -19.51 -16.29
N SER A 17 -31.19 -19.68 -17.58
CA SER A 17 -29.81 -19.86 -17.99
C SER A 17 -28.98 -18.62 -17.65
N VAL A 18 -27.69 -18.77 -17.42
CA VAL A 18 -26.79 -17.67 -17.07
C VAL A 18 -26.86 -16.54 -18.11
N GLU A 19 -26.96 -16.88 -19.39
CA GLU A 19 -27.03 -15.95 -20.51
C GLU A 19 -28.36 -15.17 -20.54
N GLU A 20 -29.48 -15.83 -20.25
CA GLU A 20 -30.79 -15.17 -20.11
C GLU A 20 -30.82 -14.27 -18.87
N ALA A 21 -30.31 -14.78 -17.74
CA ALA A 21 -30.21 -14.04 -16.49
C ALA A 21 -29.31 -12.79 -16.63
N ALA A 22 -28.18 -12.90 -17.33
CA ALA A 22 -27.28 -11.79 -17.59
C ALA A 22 -27.91 -10.71 -18.47
N ALA A 23 -28.71 -11.08 -19.47
CA ALA A 23 -29.45 -10.12 -20.29
C ALA A 23 -30.49 -9.35 -19.46
N VAL A 24 -31.21 -10.04 -18.58
CA VAL A 24 -32.18 -9.41 -17.65
C VAL A 24 -31.48 -8.42 -16.72
N VAL A 25 -30.33 -8.80 -16.15
CA VAL A 25 -29.54 -7.93 -15.26
C VAL A 25 -28.99 -6.72 -16.03
N ALA A 26 -28.44 -6.92 -17.22
CA ALA A 26 -27.89 -5.83 -18.03
C ALA A 26 -28.95 -4.78 -18.41
N GLU A 27 -30.16 -5.23 -18.75
CA GLU A 27 -31.28 -4.33 -19.06
C GLU A 27 -31.76 -3.55 -17.83
N ARG A 28 -31.78 -4.18 -16.65
CA ARG A 28 -32.28 -3.56 -15.42
C ARG A 28 -31.29 -2.64 -14.73
N GLU A 29 -30.06 -3.10 -14.53
CA GLU A 29 -29.01 -2.43 -13.75
C GLU A 29 -28.11 -1.54 -14.63
N GLY A 30 -28.25 -1.61 -15.96
CA GLY A 30 -27.39 -0.88 -16.90
C GLY A 30 -25.94 -1.35 -16.89
N VAL A 31 -25.68 -2.58 -16.44
CA VAL A 31 -24.35 -3.19 -16.40
C VAL A 31 -24.01 -3.90 -17.70
N ASP A 32 -22.71 -4.08 -17.95
CA ASP A 32 -22.22 -4.85 -19.08
C ASP A 32 -22.69 -6.33 -19.02
N PRO A 33 -23.30 -6.88 -20.09
CA PRO A 33 -23.79 -8.26 -20.11
C PRO A 33 -22.72 -9.31 -19.85
N GLU A 34 -21.47 -9.11 -20.32
CA GLU A 34 -20.39 -10.07 -20.06
C GLU A 34 -20.00 -10.09 -18.59
N ARG A 35 -19.94 -8.91 -17.95
CA ARG A 35 -19.76 -8.78 -16.50
C ARG A 35 -20.88 -9.46 -15.72
N ALA A 36 -22.14 -9.22 -16.09
CA ALA A 36 -23.29 -9.86 -15.43
C ALA A 36 -23.23 -11.39 -15.55
N ARG A 37 -22.88 -11.89 -16.74
CA ARG A 37 -22.69 -13.32 -17.01
C ARG A 37 -21.59 -13.93 -16.16
N GLY A 38 -20.45 -13.24 -16.03
CA GLY A 38 -19.32 -13.65 -15.20
C GLY A 38 -19.72 -13.86 -13.74
N THR A 39 -20.33 -12.85 -13.13
CA THR A 39 -20.80 -12.92 -11.73
C THR A 39 -21.88 -13.98 -11.53
N LEU A 40 -22.88 -14.07 -12.42
CA LEU A 40 -23.95 -15.07 -12.29
C LEU A 40 -23.48 -16.51 -12.49
N SER A 41 -22.37 -16.72 -13.22
CA SER A 41 -21.80 -18.06 -13.39
C SER A 41 -21.30 -18.66 -12.07
N THR A 42 -20.98 -17.83 -11.06
CA THR A 42 -20.47 -18.28 -9.76
C THR A 42 -21.55 -18.95 -8.89
N VAL A 43 -22.82 -18.59 -9.14
CA VAL A 43 -24.00 -19.10 -8.42
C VAL A 43 -24.86 -20.02 -9.29
N ALA A 44 -24.32 -20.47 -10.42
CA ALA A 44 -25.01 -21.33 -11.36
C ALA A 44 -24.57 -22.79 -11.27
N GLU A 45 -25.50 -23.70 -11.52
CA GLU A 45 -25.28 -25.14 -11.65
C GLU A 45 -25.66 -25.56 -13.08
N ASP A 46 -24.74 -26.22 -13.78
CA ASP A 46 -24.94 -26.66 -15.17
C ASP A 46 -25.43 -25.54 -16.12
N GLY A 47 -24.95 -24.31 -15.91
CA GLY A 47 -25.31 -23.14 -16.72
C GLY A 47 -26.67 -22.52 -16.41
N THR A 48 -27.31 -22.94 -15.32
CA THR A 48 -28.59 -22.39 -14.82
C THR A 48 -28.39 -21.78 -13.44
N VAL A 49 -28.94 -20.60 -13.18
CA VAL A 49 -28.87 -19.95 -11.85
C VAL A 49 -29.78 -20.72 -10.88
N THR A 50 -29.25 -21.20 -9.75
CA THR A 50 -30.02 -22.01 -8.78
C THR A 50 -29.82 -21.51 -7.34
N GLU A 51 -30.82 -21.73 -6.48
CA GLU A 51 -30.68 -21.49 -5.03
C GLU A 51 -29.57 -22.34 -4.42
N SER A 52 -29.44 -23.59 -4.86
CA SER A 52 -28.35 -24.50 -4.46
C SER A 52 -26.98 -23.95 -4.86
N GLY A 53 -26.87 -23.35 -6.05
CA GLY A 53 -25.67 -22.68 -6.53
C GLY A 53 -25.28 -21.49 -5.65
N VAL A 54 -26.25 -20.66 -5.25
CA VAL A 54 -26.01 -19.57 -4.28
C VAL A 54 -25.50 -20.11 -2.94
N GLN A 55 -26.16 -21.13 -2.37
CA GLN A 55 -25.73 -21.72 -1.10
C GLN A 55 -24.34 -22.38 -1.19
N SER A 56 -24.04 -23.02 -2.32
CA SER A 56 -22.71 -23.58 -2.59
C SER A 56 -21.64 -22.50 -2.68
N ALA A 57 -21.92 -21.39 -3.37
CA ALA A 57 -21.03 -20.24 -3.47
C ALA A 57 -20.76 -19.62 -2.09
N LEU A 58 -21.79 -19.44 -1.25
CA LEU A 58 -21.63 -18.93 0.12
C LEU A 58 -20.86 -19.90 1.02
N ALA A 59 -21.10 -21.20 0.88
CA ALA A 59 -20.33 -22.22 1.61
C ALA A 59 -18.86 -22.26 1.17
N HIS A 60 -18.56 -21.99 -0.09
CA HIS A 60 -17.20 -21.82 -0.58
C HIS A 60 -16.59 -20.53 -0.03
N LEU A 61 -17.30 -19.40 -0.12
CA LEU A 61 -16.87 -18.11 0.39
C LEU A 61 -16.55 -18.16 1.88
N ALA A 62 -17.34 -18.88 2.68
CA ALA A 62 -17.05 -19.06 4.11
C ALA A 62 -15.68 -19.71 4.38
N LYS A 63 -15.20 -20.60 3.49
CA LYS A 63 -13.85 -21.17 3.58
C LYS A 63 -12.78 -20.18 3.14
N VAL A 64 -13.09 -19.37 2.13
CA VAL A 64 -12.18 -18.33 1.64
C VAL A 64 -11.97 -17.29 2.74
N VAL A 65 -13.05 -16.79 3.35
CA VAL A 65 -13.03 -15.79 4.45
C VAL A 65 -12.34 -16.33 5.71
N SER A 66 -12.39 -17.63 5.98
CA SER A 66 -11.68 -18.20 7.14
C SER A 66 -10.16 -18.28 6.95
N THR A 67 -9.66 -18.18 5.71
CA THR A 67 -8.23 -18.33 5.42
C THR A 67 -7.42 -17.11 5.89
N PRO A 68 -7.79 -15.86 5.58
CA PRO A 68 -7.14 -14.67 6.12
C PRO A 68 -7.03 -14.66 7.64
N ALA A 69 -8.06 -15.12 8.36
CA ALA A 69 -8.02 -15.21 9.82
C ALA A 69 -6.89 -16.12 10.33
N THR A 70 -6.65 -17.26 9.68
CA THR A 70 -5.52 -18.13 10.05
C THR A 70 -4.18 -17.50 9.65
N ARG A 71 -4.14 -16.75 8.53
CA ARG A 71 -2.91 -16.11 8.05
C ARG A 71 -2.49 -14.93 8.91
N VAL A 72 -3.44 -14.12 9.37
CA VAL A 72 -3.14 -13.02 10.31
C VAL A 72 -2.69 -13.56 11.66
N GLU A 73 -3.23 -14.70 12.13
CA GLU A 73 -2.72 -15.37 13.33
C GLU A 73 -1.25 -15.80 13.17
N PHE A 74 -0.85 -16.33 12.00
CA PHE A 74 0.55 -16.68 11.74
C PHE A 74 1.44 -15.44 11.62
N ALA A 75 1.02 -14.42 10.87
CA ALA A 75 1.75 -13.16 10.79
C ALA A 75 1.94 -12.52 12.18
N GLY A 76 0.95 -12.63 13.06
CA GLY A 76 1.06 -12.17 14.44
C GLY A 76 2.14 -12.91 15.25
N LEU A 77 2.31 -14.22 15.03
CA LEU A 77 3.41 -14.98 15.63
C LEU A 77 4.76 -14.50 15.08
N ASP A 78 4.87 -14.27 13.77
CA ASP A 78 6.11 -13.79 13.16
C ASP A 78 6.49 -12.38 13.69
N VAL A 79 5.50 -11.50 13.90
CA VAL A 79 5.70 -10.19 14.52
C VAL A 79 6.15 -10.31 15.99
N ASP A 80 5.58 -11.24 16.75
CA ASP A 80 6.00 -11.51 18.13
C ASP A 80 7.45 -12.05 18.18
N ASP A 81 7.82 -12.94 17.27
CA ASP A 81 9.18 -13.49 17.15
C ASP A 81 10.20 -12.40 16.77
N ALA A 82 9.87 -11.53 15.80
CA ALA A 82 10.65 -10.35 15.44
C ALA A 82 10.86 -9.41 16.65
N ARG A 83 9.81 -9.17 17.44
CA ARG A 83 9.88 -8.35 18.65
C ARG A 83 10.76 -9.00 19.73
N GLU A 84 10.70 -10.32 19.90
CA GLU A 84 11.57 -11.04 20.82
C GLU A 84 13.04 -10.93 20.40
N ALA A 85 13.34 -11.10 19.10
CA ALA A 85 14.69 -10.96 18.57
C ALA A 85 15.25 -9.54 18.79
N ALA A 86 14.42 -8.51 18.63
CA ALA A 86 14.80 -7.11 18.79
C ALA A 86 14.82 -6.62 20.26
N ALA A 87 14.54 -7.46 21.24
CA ALA A 87 14.24 -7.01 22.61
C ALA A 87 15.32 -6.11 23.25
N ASP A 88 16.61 -6.34 22.97
CA ASP A 88 17.73 -5.56 23.52
C ASP A 88 17.94 -4.20 22.82
N VAL A 89 17.31 -4.00 21.66
CA VAL A 89 17.43 -2.82 20.80
C VAL A 89 16.08 -2.20 20.44
N ALA A 90 14.99 -2.65 21.06
CA ALA A 90 13.62 -2.26 20.73
C ALA A 90 13.33 -0.76 20.91
N ASP A 91 14.14 -0.05 21.71
CA ASP A 91 14.05 1.40 21.92
C ASP A 91 14.89 2.24 20.95
N VAL A 92 15.71 1.61 20.09
CA VAL A 92 16.47 2.33 19.06
C VAL A 92 15.47 2.81 17.98
N PRO A 93 15.44 4.10 17.61
CA PRO A 93 14.40 4.66 16.73
C PRO A 93 14.16 3.88 15.43
N ALA A 94 15.20 3.52 14.67
CA ALA A 94 15.08 2.74 13.43
C ALA A 94 14.47 1.34 13.64
N VAL A 95 14.70 0.73 14.81
CA VAL A 95 14.09 -0.55 15.20
C VAL A 95 12.66 -0.35 15.68
N ALA A 96 12.42 0.64 16.53
CA ALA A 96 11.12 0.96 17.09
C ALA A 96 10.11 1.31 15.97
N ALA A 97 10.52 2.10 14.98
CA ALA A 97 9.67 2.46 13.84
C ALA A 97 9.24 1.23 13.02
N ARG A 98 10.16 0.29 12.75
CA ARG A 98 9.84 -0.96 12.04
C ARG A 98 8.86 -1.82 12.85
N LEU A 99 9.08 -1.97 14.16
CA LEU A 99 8.16 -2.71 15.04
C LEU A 99 6.77 -2.05 15.14
N ASP A 100 6.73 -0.71 15.25
CA ASP A 100 5.48 0.05 15.31
C ASP A 100 4.67 -0.09 14.00
N ASP A 101 5.34 -0.10 12.83
CA ASP A 101 4.71 -0.37 11.53
C ASP A 101 4.11 -1.78 11.48
N PHE A 102 4.86 -2.81 11.88
CA PHE A 102 4.35 -4.19 11.93
C PHE A 102 3.12 -4.30 12.83
N GLU A 103 3.16 -3.71 14.03
CA GLU A 103 2.02 -3.70 14.93
C GLU A 103 0.82 -2.94 14.34
N ALA A 104 1.05 -1.81 13.66
CA ALA A 104 -0.01 -1.04 13.02
C ALA A 104 -0.66 -1.80 11.85
N ARG A 105 0.15 -2.44 11.01
CA ARG A 105 -0.30 -3.29 9.89
C ARG A 105 -1.06 -4.51 10.40
N LEU A 106 -0.55 -5.19 11.43
CA LEU A 106 -1.24 -6.33 12.05
C LEU A 106 -2.62 -5.93 12.55
N ARG A 107 -2.71 -4.87 13.37
CA ARG A 107 -3.98 -4.35 13.90
C ARG A 107 -4.98 -3.99 12.80
N ARG A 108 -4.50 -3.43 11.68
CA ARG A 108 -5.34 -3.10 10.52
C ARG A 108 -5.88 -4.37 9.87
N ILE A 109 -5.02 -5.35 9.58
CA ILE A 109 -5.42 -6.62 8.96
C ILE A 109 -6.40 -7.38 9.87
N GLU A 110 -6.17 -7.42 11.18
CA GLU A 110 -7.09 -8.03 12.15
C GLU A 110 -8.48 -7.37 12.10
N ALA A 111 -8.53 -6.04 12.10
CA ALA A 111 -9.79 -5.29 12.03
C ALA A 111 -10.53 -5.54 10.70
N ASP A 112 -9.80 -5.62 9.59
CA ASP A 112 -10.38 -5.87 8.27
C ASP A 112 -10.87 -7.32 8.15
N VAL A 113 -10.18 -8.29 8.74
CA VAL A 113 -10.64 -9.69 8.83
C VAL A 113 -11.92 -9.79 9.68
N GLU A 114 -12.01 -9.08 10.80
CA GLU A 114 -13.24 -9.02 11.60
C GLU A 114 -14.42 -8.42 10.80
N ALA A 115 -14.14 -7.38 10.01
CA ALA A 115 -15.14 -6.76 9.13
C ALA A 115 -15.61 -7.73 8.04
N LEU A 116 -14.69 -8.49 7.44
CA LEU A 116 -14.98 -9.51 6.44
C LEU A 116 -15.91 -10.59 6.98
N ASP A 117 -15.67 -11.01 8.22
CA ASP A 117 -16.51 -11.99 8.94
C ASP A 117 -17.93 -11.46 9.18
N ALA A 118 -18.06 -10.17 9.49
CA ALA A 118 -19.36 -9.51 9.61
C ALA A 118 -20.08 -9.38 8.26
N ASP A 119 -19.36 -9.10 7.18
CA ASP A 119 -19.91 -9.00 5.82
C ASP A 119 -20.41 -10.36 5.32
N LEU A 120 -19.65 -11.44 5.54
CA LEU A 120 -20.09 -12.80 5.25
C LEU A 120 -21.38 -13.15 6.00
N ARG A 121 -21.47 -12.84 7.30
CA ARG A 121 -22.69 -13.11 8.09
C ARG A 121 -23.90 -12.37 7.54
N ARG A 122 -23.75 -11.08 7.22
CA ARG A 122 -24.82 -10.28 6.60
C ARG A 122 -25.26 -10.87 5.26
N LEU A 123 -24.31 -11.37 4.47
CA LEU A 123 -24.59 -11.98 3.18
C LEU A 123 -25.32 -13.32 3.32
N VAL A 124 -24.90 -14.17 4.26
CA VAL A 124 -25.58 -15.43 4.59
C VAL A 124 -26.99 -15.18 5.13
N ASP A 125 -27.16 -14.20 6.02
CA ASP A 125 -28.48 -13.84 6.55
C ASP A 125 -29.41 -13.34 5.44
N ARG A 126 -28.91 -12.52 4.51
CA ARG A 126 -29.67 -12.04 3.35
C ARG A 126 -30.11 -13.21 2.45
N ALA A 127 -29.21 -14.14 2.16
CA ALA A 127 -29.51 -15.28 1.31
C ALA A 127 -30.36 -16.38 2.00
N GLY A 128 -30.45 -16.34 3.34
CA GLY A 128 -31.14 -17.34 4.16
C GLY A 128 -32.52 -16.91 4.67
N ASP A 129 -32.96 -15.67 4.43
CA ASP A 129 -34.25 -15.16 4.88
C ASP A 129 -35.42 -15.81 4.09
N PRO A 130 -36.26 -16.67 4.71
CA PRO A 130 -37.34 -17.37 4.02
C PRO A 130 -38.52 -16.46 3.65
N ASP A 131 -38.61 -15.26 4.24
CA ASP A 131 -39.54 -14.19 3.87
C ASP A 131 -38.83 -13.06 3.06
N GLY A 132 -37.51 -13.18 2.88
CA GLY A 132 -36.64 -12.34 2.07
C GLY A 132 -36.69 -12.72 0.58
N PRO A 133 -36.34 -11.81 -0.34
CA PRO A 133 -36.84 -11.89 -1.70
C PRO A 133 -36.14 -12.98 -2.52
N ALA A 134 -36.88 -14.05 -2.82
CA ALA A 134 -36.69 -14.87 -4.03
C ALA A 134 -37.02 -14.05 -5.31
N THR A 135 -36.60 -12.79 -5.39
CA THR A 135 -36.72 -11.92 -6.56
C THR A 135 -35.36 -11.78 -7.26
N THR A 136 -35.43 -11.40 -8.52
CA THR A 136 -34.33 -11.24 -9.47
C THR A 136 -33.18 -10.37 -8.97
N GLU A 137 -33.49 -9.34 -8.16
CA GLU A 137 -32.56 -8.34 -7.64
C GLU A 137 -31.62 -8.92 -6.56
N ASP A 138 -32.06 -9.95 -5.84
CA ASP A 138 -31.34 -10.46 -4.68
C ASP A 138 -30.19 -11.40 -5.10
N VAL A 139 -30.38 -12.26 -6.11
CA VAL A 139 -29.36 -13.24 -6.51
C VAL A 139 -28.14 -12.59 -7.16
N TYR A 140 -28.33 -11.61 -8.05
CA TYR A 140 -27.21 -10.91 -8.67
C TYR A 140 -26.47 -10.04 -7.64
N ALA A 141 -27.20 -9.37 -6.73
CA ALA A 141 -26.59 -8.60 -5.66
C ALA A 141 -25.79 -9.49 -4.69
N VAL A 142 -26.34 -10.66 -4.30
CA VAL A 142 -25.64 -11.65 -3.47
C VAL A 142 -24.40 -12.17 -4.18
N ALA A 143 -24.47 -12.53 -5.46
CA ALA A 143 -23.33 -13.00 -6.23
C ALA A 143 -22.24 -11.93 -6.36
N ARG A 144 -22.62 -10.68 -6.67
CA ARG A 144 -21.68 -9.55 -6.77
C ARG A 144 -21.00 -9.25 -5.43
N GLU A 145 -21.77 -9.31 -4.34
CA GLU A 145 -21.24 -9.10 -3.00
C GLU A 145 -20.34 -10.26 -2.56
N ALA A 146 -20.69 -11.50 -2.92
CA ALA A 146 -19.83 -12.67 -2.70
C ALA A 146 -18.49 -12.54 -3.45
N ASP A 147 -18.51 -12.07 -4.70
CA ASP A 147 -17.29 -11.78 -5.48
C ASP A 147 -16.43 -10.71 -4.76
N ARG A 148 -17.06 -9.61 -4.30
CA ARG A 148 -16.35 -8.54 -3.57
C ARG A 148 -15.69 -9.06 -2.30
N VAL A 149 -16.45 -9.75 -1.44
CA VAL A 149 -15.96 -10.34 -0.19
C VAL A 149 -14.87 -11.37 -0.47
N GLY A 150 -15.00 -12.15 -1.56
CA GLY A 150 -13.97 -13.09 -1.98
C GLY A 150 -12.67 -12.41 -2.42
N SER A 151 -12.75 -11.30 -3.17
CA SER A 151 -11.57 -10.51 -3.53
C SER A 151 -10.89 -9.90 -2.31
N GLU A 152 -11.66 -9.26 -1.42
CA GLU A 152 -11.16 -8.65 -0.18
C GLU A 152 -10.49 -9.70 0.73
N ALA A 153 -11.07 -10.90 0.83
CA ALA A 153 -10.44 -12.01 1.53
C ALA A 153 -9.06 -12.37 0.95
N ASN A 154 -8.93 -12.47 -0.37
CA ASN A 154 -7.64 -12.81 -0.99
C ASN A 154 -6.60 -11.69 -0.80
N GLU A 155 -7.02 -10.43 -0.86
CA GLU A 155 -6.17 -9.27 -0.59
C GLU A 155 -5.66 -9.28 0.86
N LEU A 156 -6.55 -9.54 1.83
CA LEU A 156 -6.17 -9.65 3.24
C LEU A 156 -5.26 -10.85 3.53
N GLN A 157 -5.48 -11.98 2.85
CA GLN A 157 -4.54 -13.10 2.92
C GLN A 157 -3.16 -12.68 2.41
N ALA A 158 -3.08 -12.02 1.26
CA ALA A 158 -1.81 -11.58 0.69
C ALA A 158 -1.10 -10.57 1.62
N ALA A 159 -1.85 -9.61 2.18
CA ALA A 159 -1.32 -8.65 3.13
C ALA A 159 -0.81 -9.30 4.42
N ALA A 160 -1.47 -10.35 4.92
CA ALA A 160 -1.00 -11.11 6.07
C ALA A 160 0.26 -11.94 5.74
N ASP A 161 0.27 -12.62 4.60
CA ASP A 161 1.46 -13.38 4.15
C ASP A 161 2.67 -12.45 3.93
N GLU A 162 2.46 -11.25 3.38
CA GLU A 162 3.49 -10.20 3.22
C GLU A 162 4.00 -9.69 4.58
N LEU A 163 3.11 -9.37 5.52
CA LEU A 163 3.51 -8.94 6.86
C LEU A 163 4.36 -10.01 7.58
N GLY A 164 4.00 -11.29 7.47
CA GLY A 164 4.80 -12.38 8.04
C GLY A 164 6.20 -12.45 7.43
N MET A 165 6.31 -12.34 6.09
CA MET A 165 7.62 -12.32 5.41
C MET A 165 8.47 -11.12 5.82
N ASP A 166 7.89 -9.93 5.95
CA ASP A 166 8.59 -8.73 6.38
C ASP A 166 9.10 -8.87 7.83
N ALA A 167 8.30 -9.47 8.72
CA ALA A 167 8.69 -9.73 10.10
C ALA A 167 9.83 -10.76 10.19
N GLU A 168 9.77 -11.86 9.43
CA GLU A 168 10.86 -12.83 9.32
C GLU A 168 12.15 -12.21 8.73
N GLU A 169 12.01 -11.31 7.75
CA GLU A 169 13.13 -10.54 7.20
C GLU A 169 13.76 -9.64 8.25
N PHE A 170 12.95 -8.92 9.01
CA PHE A 170 13.42 -8.09 10.10
C PHE A 170 14.10 -8.91 11.21
N GLU A 171 13.58 -10.09 11.56
CA GLU A 171 14.26 -10.99 12.50
C GLU A 171 15.67 -11.34 11.99
N ARG A 172 15.80 -11.69 10.70
CA ARG A 172 17.11 -11.95 10.07
C ARG A 172 18.00 -10.72 10.09
N TRP A 173 17.45 -9.54 9.87
CA TRP A 173 18.16 -8.26 9.93
C TRP A 173 18.70 -7.99 11.33
N VAL A 174 17.91 -8.21 12.39
CA VAL A 174 18.35 -8.08 13.79
C VAL A 174 19.41 -9.13 14.15
N ALA A 175 19.32 -10.34 13.61
CA ALA A 175 20.28 -11.39 13.91
C ALA A 175 21.62 -11.27 13.15
N SER A 176 21.69 -10.44 12.09
CA SER A 176 22.80 -10.44 11.15
C SER A 176 23.36 -9.03 10.88
N PRO A 177 24.56 -8.71 11.37
CA PRO A 177 25.20 -7.41 11.12
C PRO A 177 25.39 -7.15 9.62
N SER A 178 25.74 -8.19 8.85
CA SER A 178 25.90 -8.03 7.40
C SER A 178 24.59 -7.69 6.71
N ALA A 179 23.45 -8.23 7.16
CA ALA A 179 22.15 -7.90 6.57
C ALA A 179 21.83 -6.42 6.79
N ARG A 180 22.06 -5.90 8.02
CA ARG A 180 21.88 -4.48 8.33
C ARG A 180 22.69 -3.56 7.44
N HIS A 181 23.98 -3.87 7.28
CA HIS A 181 24.87 -3.04 6.49
C HIS A 181 24.65 -3.19 4.98
N ASP A 182 24.28 -4.37 4.51
CA ASP A 182 23.97 -4.57 3.09
C ASP A 182 22.68 -3.84 2.68
N GLU A 183 21.69 -3.72 3.59
CA GLU A 183 20.50 -2.88 3.39
C GLU A 183 20.86 -1.39 3.38
N LEU A 184 21.59 -0.90 4.38
CA LEU A 184 22.05 0.50 4.42
C LEU A 184 22.85 0.89 3.17
N ASP A 185 23.79 0.04 2.75
CA ASP A 185 24.60 0.30 1.56
C ASP A 185 23.73 0.38 0.29
N ALA A 186 22.70 -0.46 0.19
CA ALA A 186 21.76 -0.42 -0.93
C ALA A 186 20.94 0.88 -0.95
N ASP A 187 20.50 1.35 0.21
CA ASP A 187 19.74 2.60 0.34
C ASP A 187 20.59 3.83 0.01
N VAL A 188 21.86 3.85 0.45
CA VAL A 188 22.83 4.89 0.10
C VAL A 188 23.12 4.89 -1.41
N ASP A 189 23.29 3.72 -2.02
CA ASP A 189 23.48 3.58 -3.47
C ASP A 189 22.25 4.05 -4.27
N GLU A 190 21.04 3.70 -3.82
CA GLU A 190 19.79 4.16 -4.44
C GLU A 190 19.67 5.68 -4.37
N LEU A 191 19.93 6.27 -3.20
CA LEU A 191 19.92 7.72 -2.99
C LEU A 191 20.96 8.41 -3.89
N ALA A 192 22.19 7.90 -3.96
CA ALA A 192 23.22 8.44 -4.84
C ALA A 192 22.81 8.39 -6.32
N GLY A 193 22.11 7.32 -6.73
CA GLY A 193 21.53 7.18 -8.06
C GLY A 193 20.35 8.12 -8.33
N ALA A 194 19.54 8.43 -7.32
CA ALA A 194 18.48 9.44 -7.40
C ALA A 194 19.05 10.86 -7.53
N VAL A 195 20.09 11.19 -6.77
CA VAL A 195 20.80 12.47 -6.85
C VAL A 195 21.46 12.64 -8.22
N ALA A 196 22.08 11.59 -8.77
CA ALA A 196 22.67 11.64 -10.11
C ALA A 196 21.64 11.96 -11.22
N ARG A 197 20.43 11.43 -11.09
CA ARG A 197 19.32 11.76 -12.00
C ARG A 197 18.88 13.21 -11.84
N LEU A 198 18.74 13.68 -10.59
CA LEU A 198 18.39 15.07 -10.30
C LEU A 198 19.45 16.07 -10.81
N GLU A 199 20.74 15.78 -10.66
CA GLU A 199 21.84 16.58 -11.22
C GLU A 199 21.70 16.72 -12.74
N SER A 200 21.40 15.62 -13.44
CA SER A 200 21.18 15.64 -14.89
C SER A 200 19.98 16.51 -15.28
N ASP A 201 18.88 16.44 -14.52
CA ASP A 201 17.68 17.23 -14.78
C ASP A 201 17.93 18.72 -14.49
N ALA A 202 18.63 19.04 -13.41
CA ALA A 202 19.00 20.40 -13.05
C ALA A 202 19.94 21.04 -14.09
N ALA A 203 20.93 20.29 -14.58
CA ALA A 203 21.82 20.77 -15.64
C ALA A 203 21.07 21.11 -16.93
N ALA A 204 20.04 20.32 -17.31
CA ALA A 204 19.24 20.55 -18.51
C ALA A 204 18.44 21.87 -18.47
N LEU A 205 18.08 22.36 -17.28
CA LEU A 205 17.41 23.67 -17.11
C LEU A 205 18.29 24.85 -17.57
N GLY A 206 19.61 24.69 -17.58
CA GLY A 206 20.55 25.69 -18.08
C GLY A 206 20.44 25.92 -19.59
N ASP A 207 20.04 24.89 -20.34
CA ASP A 207 19.95 24.92 -21.80
C ASP A 207 18.54 25.33 -22.27
N GLU A 208 17.50 24.70 -21.70
CA GLU A 208 16.10 24.93 -22.04
C GLU A 208 15.27 25.16 -20.76
N PRO A 209 15.22 26.41 -20.26
CA PRO A 209 14.61 26.69 -18.99
C PRO A 209 13.10 26.50 -19.00
N ASP A 210 12.62 25.59 -18.15
CA ASP A 210 11.21 25.28 -17.95
C ASP A 210 10.80 25.42 -16.48
N ALA A 211 9.64 26.05 -16.26
CA ALA A 211 9.17 26.39 -14.92
C ALA A 211 8.72 25.16 -14.14
N GLU A 212 8.08 24.20 -14.83
CA GLU A 212 7.55 22.98 -14.22
C GLU A 212 8.70 22.04 -13.83
N THR A 213 9.67 21.87 -14.72
CA THR A 213 10.90 21.12 -14.45
C THR A 213 11.71 21.75 -13.30
N TRP A 214 11.84 23.09 -13.25
CA TRP A 214 12.52 23.76 -12.13
C TRP A 214 11.81 23.51 -10.80
N PHE A 215 10.47 23.63 -10.79
CA PHE A 215 9.66 23.39 -9.60
C PHE A 215 9.78 21.95 -9.11
N ASP A 216 9.64 20.98 -10.01
CA ASP A 216 9.79 19.56 -9.72
C ASP A 216 11.20 19.21 -9.19
N CYS A 217 12.26 19.69 -9.84
CA CYS A 217 13.63 19.52 -9.34
C CYS A 217 13.81 20.12 -7.94
N THR A 218 13.19 21.28 -7.66
CA THR A 218 13.27 21.94 -6.36
C THR A 218 12.63 21.10 -5.26
N LEU A 219 11.46 20.50 -5.53
CA LEU A 219 10.77 19.58 -4.62
C LEU A 219 11.57 18.29 -4.41
N ARG A 220 11.98 17.62 -5.49
CA ARG A 220 12.77 16.37 -5.43
C ARG A 220 14.07 16.55 -4.65
N ARG A 221 14.78 17.66 -4.86
CA ARG A 221 16.00 18.01 -4.10
C ARG A 221 15.73 18.14 -2.60
N ARG A 222 14.57 18.68 -2.19
CA ARG A 222 14.22 18.78 -0.76
C ARG A 222 13.94 17.41 -0.14
N VAL A 223 13.23 16.54 -0.86
CA VAL A 223 12.96 15.15 -0.46
C VAL A 223 14.27 14.37 -0.29
N LEU A 224 15.18 14.45 -1.27
CA LEU A 224 16.46 13.75 -1.22
C LEU A 224 17.36 14.27 -0.08
N ALA A 225 17.32 15.57 0.22
CA ALA A 225 18.03 16.12 1.38
C ALA A 225 17.45 15.63 2.72
N LEU A 226 16.13 15.41 2.79
CA LEU A 226 15.51 14.77 3.95
C LEU A 226 15.96 13.30 4.06
N GLN A 227 16.06 12.59 2.94
CA GLN A 227 16.52 11.19 2.91
C GLN A 227 17.96 11.05 3.39
N VAL A 228 18.85 12.01 3.05
CA VAL A 228 20.20 12.07 3.64
C VAL A 228 20.14 12.20 5.17
N ALA A 229 19.28 13.08 5.68
CA ALA A 229 19.14 13.29 7.13
C ALA A 229 18.60 12.04 7.85
N ASP A 230 17.64 11.35 7.23
CA ASP A 230 17.06 10.10 7.73
C ASP A 230 18.10 8.97 7.78
N LEU A 231 18.85 8.75 6.68
CA LEU A 231 19.90 7.73 6.64
C LEU A 231 21.07 8.04 7.58
N ARG A 232 21.41 9.31 7.81
CA ARG A 232 22.41 9.68 8.84
C ARG A 232 21.93 9.29 10.24
N ALA A 233 20.66 9.50 10.55
CA ALA A 233 20.09 9.04 11.81
C ALA A 233 20.07 7.50 11.90
N GLU A 234 19.79 6.81 10.79
CA GLU A 234 19.87 5.34 10.75
C GLU A 234 21.30 4.83 10.97
N VAL A 235 22.33 5.51 10.45
CA VAL A 235 23.73 5.19 10.76
C VAL A 235 23.99 5.27 12.28
N ASP A 236 23.59 6.36 12.94
CA ASP A 236 23.74 6.53 14.39
C ASP A 236 22.99 5.44 15.19
N ASP A 237 21.80 5.07 14.72
CA ASP A 237 20.99 4.00 15.29
C ASP A 237 21.66 2.63 15.12
N LEU A 238 22.23 2.36 13.94
CA LEU A 238 22.94 1.12 13.64
C LEU A 238 24.23 0.97 14.45
N GLU A 239 24.94 2.06 14.73
CA GLU A 239 26.05 2.05 15.70
C GLU A 239 25.54 1.59 17.08
N THR A 240 24.42 2.14 17.54
CA THR A 240 23.79 1.78 18.82
C THR A 240 23.34 0.31 18.84
N VAL A 241 22.77 -0.19 17.75
CA VAL A 241 22.35 -1.60 17.61
C VAL A 241 23.56 -2.51 17.69
N ALA A 242 24.63 -2.23 16.94
CA ALA A 242 25.84 -3.03 16.91
C ALA A 242 26.50 -3.13 18.29
N ASP A 243 26.60 -2.01 19.00
CA ASP A 243 27.13 -1.95 20.36
C ASP A 243 26.35 -2.83 21.34
N ARG A 244 25.01 -2.80 21.25
CA ARG A 244 24.13 -3.52 22.18
C ARG A 244 24.06 -5.01 21.88
N LEU A 245 24.07 -5.40 20.61
CA LEU A 245 24.07 -6.80 20.17
C LEU A 245 25.46 -7.45 20.25
N GLY A 246 26.50 -6.66 20.48
CA GLY A 246 27.86 -7.15 20.67
C GLY A 246 28.52 -7.58 19.38
N ASP A 247 28.25 -6.85 18.30
CA ASP A 247 28.86 -7.08 16.99
C ASP A 247 30.37 -6.79 17.01
N ASP A 248 31.09 -7.35 16.04
CA ASP A 248 32.54 -7.15 15.94
C ASP A 248 32.88 -5.73 15.42
N PRO A 249 33.46 -4.85 16.24
CA PRO A 249 33.74 -3.46 15.85
C PRO A 249 34.73 -3.38 14.67
N ASP A 250 35.66 -4.33 14.55
CA ASP A 250 36.62 -4.37 13.43
C ASP A 250 35.93 -4.61 12.08
N THR A 251 34.69 -5.11 12.08
CA THR A 251 33.86 -5.34 10.89
C THR A 251 32.83 -4.23 10.69
N VAL A 252 32.21 -3.74 11.76
CA VAL A 252 31.09 -2.79 11.72
C VAL A 252 31.55 -1.34 11.50
N GLU A 253 32.49 -0.85 12.32
CA GLU A 253 32.90 0.56 12.31
C GLU A 253 33.36 1.05 10.93
N PRO A 254 34.16 0.28 10.14
CA PRO A 254 34.59 0.73 8.83
C PRO A 254 33.45 0.87 7.82
N ARG A 255 32.38 0.07 7.92
CA ARG A 255 31.24 0.12 7.00
C ARG A 255 30.35 1.31 7.30
N LEU A 256 30.00 1.53 8.57
CA LEU A 256 29.21 2.70 8.98
C LEU A 256 29.95 4.01 8.68
N ALA A 257 31.27 4.06 8.88
CA ALA A 257 32.08 5.21 8.50
C ALA A 257 32.13 5.45 6.97
N ALA A 258 32.10 4.38 6.17
CA ALA A 258 32.02 4.50 4.71
C ALA A 258 30.66 5.06 4.28
N ALA A 259 29.56 4.49 4.78
CA ALA A 259 28.21 5.00 4.51
C ALA A 259 28.05 6.47 4.91
N ALA A 260 28.55 6.87 6.09
CA ALA A 260 28.54 8.27 6.51
C ALA A 260 29.32 9.19 5.55
N THR A 261 30.47 8.73 5.03
CA THR A 261 31.26 9.47 4.05
C THR A 261 30.52 9.62 2.72
N ASP A 262 29.85 8.55 2.26
CA ASP A 262 29.09 8.58 1.01
C ASP A 262 27.86 9.48 1.13
N LEU A 263 27.20 9.51 2.30
CA LEU A 263 26.13 10.45 2.60
C LEU A 263 26.61 11.91 2.61
N ASP A 264 27.82 12.19 3.10
CA ASP A 264 28.42 13.53 3.01
C ASP A 264 28.67 13.96 1.56
N ASP A 265 29.15 13.06 0.69
CA ASP A 265 29.32 13.34 -0.74
C ASP A 265 27.98 13.61 -1.43
N VAL A 266 26.95 12.82 -1.11
CA VAL A 266 25.58 13.04 -1.61
C VAL A 266 25.04 14.40 -1.18
N ASP A 267 25.26 14.81 0.07
CA ASP A 267 24.81 16.09 0.61
C ASP A 267 25.50 17.27 -0.08
N ASP A 268 26.82 17.19 -0.31
CA ASP A 268 27.59 18.20 -1.05
C ASP A 268 27.10 18.34 -2.51
N ARG A 269 26.72 17.22 -3.13
CA ARG A 269 26.12 17.20 -4.47
C ARG A 269 24.73 17.84 -4.49
N LEU A 270 23.88 17.56 -3.50
CA LEU A 270 22.58 18.21 -3.36
C LEU A 270 22.71 19.73 -3.11
N ALA A 271 23.71 20.16 -2.34
CA ALA A 271 24.02 21.58 -2.15
C ALA A 271 24.42 22.25 -3.48
N THR A 272 25.22 21.56 -4.31
CA THR A 272 25.57 22.03 -5.66
C THR A 272 24.33 22.17 -6.54
N VAL A 273 23.44 21.18 -6.55
CA VAL A 273 22.17 21.25 -7.29
C VAL A 273 21.30 22.42 -6.78
N ALA A 274 21.26 22.66 -5.47
CA ALA A 274 20.51 23.78 -4.91
C ALA A 274 21.01 25.14 -5.44
N ASP A 275 22.33 25.33 -5.51
CA ASP A 275 22.95 26.53 -6.09
C ASP A 275 22.61 26.69 -7.58
N GLU A 276 22.61 25.58 -8.34
CA GLU A 276 22.24 25.58 -9.76
C GLU A 276 20.76 25.94 -9.98
N LEU A 277 19.85 25.35 -9.20
CA LEU A 277 18.42 25.66 -9.25
C LEU A 277 18.13 27.11 -8.85
N ALA A 278 18.84 27.64 -7.85
CA ALA A 278 18.75 29.04 -7.45
C ALA A 278 19.25 29.99 -8.55
N ALA A 279 20.33 29.62 -9.25
CA ALA A 279 20.86 30.39 -10.38
C ALA A 279 19.93 30.36 -11.61
N ALA A 280 19.21 29.25 -11.82
CA ALA A 280 18.26 29.08 -12.91
C ALA A 280 16.90 29.75 -12.65
N ALA A 281 16.58 30.04 -11.39
CA ALA A 281 15.29 30.59 -10.98
C ALA A 281 14.96 31.93 -11.64
N ARG A 282 13.69 32.15 -11.93
CA ARG A 282 13.16 33.38 -12.55
C ARG A 282 12.00 33.92 -11.74
N GLU A 283 11.90 35.24 -11.63
CA GLU A 283 10.84 35.93 -10.87
C GLU A 283 9.41 35.44 -11.21
N PRO A 284 9.02 35.22 -12.49
CA PRO A 284 7.68 34.72 -12.80
C PRO A 284 7.42 33.27 -12.35
N TRP A 285 8.45 32.49 -12.05
CA TRP A 285 8.31 31.13 -11.53
C TRP A 285 8.03 31.16 -10.03
N HIS A 286 8.72 32.04 -9.31
CA HIS A 286 8.44 32.32 -7.90
C HIS A 286 7.00 32.79 -7.70
N ASP A 287 6.52 33.74 -8.51
CA ASP A 287 5.13 34.19 -8.46
C ASP A 287 4.11 33.05 -8.66
N ARG A 288 4.48 32.01 -9.42
CA ARG A 288 3.60 30.86 -9.72
C ARG A 288 3.65 29.78 -8.63
N TYR A 289 4.81 29.54 -8.02
CA TYR A 289 5.06 28.32 -7.24
C TYR A 289 5.44 28.56 -5.78
N ASP A 290 5.78 29.77 -5.34
CA ASP A 290 6.28 30.02 -3.98
C ASP A 290 5.30 29.57 -2.89
N ASP A 291 4.00 29.78 -3.07
CA ASP A 291 2.99 29.34 -2.09
C ASP A 291 2.96 27.80 -1.96
N ARG A 292 3.15 27.07 -3.06
CA ARG A 292 3.20 25.60 -3.08
C ARG A 292 4.51 25.09 -2.48
N LEU A 293 5.63 25.72 -2.83
CA LEU A 293 6.93 25.41 -2.25
C LEU A 293 6.89 25.61 -0.73
N ALA A 294 6.39 26.74 -0.25
CA ALA A 294 6.29 27.03 1.17
C ALA A 294 5.39 26.05 1.93
N ALA A 295 4.25 25.64 1.33
CA ALA A 295 3.37 24.64 1.95
C ALA A 295 4.03 23.26 2.04
N PHE A 296 4.75 22.85 1.00
CA PHE A 296 5.52 21.61 1.00
C PHE A 296 6.70 21.66 1.98
N GLU A 297 7.47 22.74 1.96
CA GLU A 297 8.61 22.95 2.87
C GLU A 297 8.18 22.92 4.33
N ALA A 298 7.04 23.52 4.69
CA ALA A 298 6.51 23.43 6.04
C ALA A 298 6.25 21.98 6.49
N THR A 299 5.85 21.10 5.57
CA THR A 299 5.64 19.67 5.89
C THR A 299 6.97 18.95 6.07
N VAL A 300 7.94 19.22 5.19
CA VAL A 300 9.26 18.57 5.25
C VAL A 300 10.11 19.08 6.42
N ASP A 301 10.00 20.35 6.78
CA ASP A 301 10.75 20.96 7.89
C ASP A 301 10.30 20.42 9.26
N ASP A 302 9.06 19.93 9.36
CA ASP A 302 8.50 19.31 10.56
C ASP A 302 8.76 17.79 10.64
N ALA A 303 9.40 17.19 9.63
CA ALA A 303 9.70 15.76 9.58
C ALA A 303 11.05 15.44 10.24
N ASP A 304 11.01 14.87 11.44
CA ASP A 304 12.20 14.36 12.14
C ASP A 304 12.45 12.87 11.80
N PRO A 305 13.71 12.40 11.74
CA PRO A 305 14.02 10.98 11.66
C PRO A 305 13.56 10.18 12.90
N PRO A 306 13.09 8.93 12.74
CA PRO A 306 12.79 8.25 11.48
C PRO A 306 11.59 8.89 10.77
N VAL A 307 11.76 9.22 9.49
CA VAL A 307 10.81 10.04 8.72
C VAL A 307 9.54 9.26 8.37
N ASP A 308 8.37 9.89 8.57
CA ASP A 308 7.09 9.41 7.99
C ASP A 308 7.04 9.71 6.49
N TRP A 309 7.62 8.81 5.69
CA TRP A 309 7.68 8.92 4.24
C TRP A 309 6.29 8.95 3.59
N GLY A 310 5.26 8.35 4.20
CA GLY A 310 3.88 8.40 3.69
C GLY A 310 3.33 9.83 3.69
N GLY A 311 3.57 10.57 4.77
CA GLY A 311 3.22 11.99 4.87
C GLY A 311 3.98 12.86 3.86
N VAL A 312 5.29 12.64 3.73
CA VAL A 312 6.16 13.39 2.80
C VAL A 312 5.77 13.15 1.32
N LEU A 313 5.53 11.89 0.93
CA LEU A 313 5.12 11.54 -0.44
C LEU A 313 3.73 12.10 -0.76
N THR A 314 2.79 12.05 0.19
CA THR A 314 1.47 12.69 0.02
C THR A 314 1.61 14.20 -0.19
N ALA A 315 2.49 14.86 0.57
CA ALA A 315 2.76 16.28 0.41
C ALA A 315 3.42 16.59 -0.95
N LEU A 316 4.34 15.74 -1.42
CA LEU A 316 4.98 15.85 -2.72
C LEU A 316 3.94 15.71 -3.86
N GLU A 317 3.10 14.69 -3.81
CA GLU A 317 2.03 14.46 -4.80
C GLU A 317 1.05 15.63 -4.83
N THR A 318 0.66 16.13 -3.65
CA THR A 318 -0.21 17.32 -3.52
C THR A 318 0.45 18.54 -4.14
N ALA A 319 1.75 18.74 -3.86
CA ALA A 319 2.51 19.84 -4.41
C ALA A 319 2.62 19.76 -5.93
N LEU A 320 2.70 18.57 -6.53
CA LEU A 320 2.77 18.36 -7.98
C LEU A 320 1.41 18.44 -8.69
N ALA A 321 0.33 17.97 -8.06
CA ALA A 321 -0.99 17.85 -8.67
C ALA A 321 -1.75 19.19 -8.87
N ALA A 322 -1.36 20.26 -8.18
CA ALA A 322 -2.12 21.52 -8.14
C ALA A 322 -2.14 22.37 -9.44
N ASP A 323 -1.75 21.80 -10.59
CA ASP A 323 -1.84 22.41 -11.93
C ASP A 323 -2.85 21.73 -12.88
N ASN A 324 -3.69 20.80 -12.39
CA ASN A 324 -4.78 20.17 -13.17
C ASN A 324 -6.18 20.71 -12.81
#